data_AF-A0AAP9RII4-F1
#
_entry.id   AF-A0AAP9RII4-F1
#
_cell.length_a   1.000
_cell.length_b   1.000
_cell.length_c   1.000
_cell.angle_alpha   90.00
_cell.angle_beta   90.00
_cell.angle_gamma   90.00
#
_symmetry.space_group_name_H-M   'P 1'
#
loop_
_entity.id
_entity.type
_entity.pdbx_description
1 polymer ?
#
loop_
_entity_poly.entity_id
_entity_poly.type
_entity_poly.pdbx_seq_one_letter_code
_entity_poly.pdbx_strand_id
1 'polypeptide(L)'
;MSLSYQGVSEAKYQVGAYQDIKGAEGLDAHHAGQKAVMKKLVDGYDELTAPAINVPRIGHTKRHPVRGIVSRSTKGITNARQLLARDIMELRRVYPDIPNSKLQELIKMNKKLYPEMRK
;
A
#
# COMPACT_ATOMS: atom_id res chain seq x y z
N MET A 1 1.60 26.79 25.47
CA MET A 1 2.07 25.48 24.94
C MET A 1 0.92 24.83 24.18
N SER A 2 0.83 25.02 22.87
CA SER A 2 -0.03 24.21 22.01
C SER A 2 0.89 23.42 21.08
N LEU A 3 1.00 22.12 21.34
CA LEU A 3 1.75 21.19 20.50
C LEU A 3 1.09 21.14 19.13
N SER A 4 1.79 21.64 18.13
CA SER A 4 1.41 21.66 16.73
C SER A 4 1.32 20.23 16.18
N TYR A 5 0.11 19.83 15.79
CA TYR A 5 -0.20 18.66 14.95
C TYR A 5 0.32 18.86 13.51
N GLN A 6 1.63 19.00 13.31
CA GLN A 6 2.20 19.41 12.01
C GLN A 6 2.98 18.32 11.23
N GLY A 7 3.05 17.08 11.72
CA GLY A 7 3.79 16.01 11.01
C GLY A 7 2.93 15.00 10.23
N VAL A 8 1.64 14.84 10.56
CA VAL A 8 0.83 13.68 10.12
C VAL A 8 0.08 13.94 8.81
N SER A 9 -0.02 15.18 8.33
CA SER A 9 -0.96 15.53 7.25
C SER A 9 -0.42 15.35 5.83
N GLU A 10 0.85 15.65 5.55
CA GLU A 10 1.37 15.62 4.16
C GLU A 10 1.75 14.22 3.68
N ALA A 11 2.31 13.39 4.56
CA ALA A 11 2.76 12.05 4.20
C ALA A 11 1.62 11.01 4.16
N LYS A 12 0.48 11.30 4.80
CA LYS A 12 -0.66 10.36 4.83
C LYS A 12 -1.20 10.16 3.41
N TYR A 13 -1.20 8.92 2.95
CA TYR A 13 -1.57 8.52 1.59
C TYR A 13 -0.65 9.04 0.49
N GLN A 14 0.56 9.48 0.84
CA GLN A 14 1.63 9.66 -0.14
C GLN A 14 1.89 8.31 -0.83
N VAL A 15 1.92 8.35 -2.16
CA VAL A 15 2.28 7.22 -3.02
C VAL A 15 3.69 7.46 -3.53
N GLY A 16 4.50 6.41 -3.58
CA GLY A 16 5.88 6.51 -4.06
C GLY A 16 6.60 5.18 -3.99
N ALA A 17 7.89 5.17 -4.35
CA ALA A 17 8.72 3.99 -4.13
C ALA A 17 8.90 3.78 -2.62
N TYR A 18 8.88 2.54 -2.17
CA TYR A 18 8.93 2.21 -0.75
C TYR A 18 10.09 2.89 -0.02
N GLN A 19 11.29 2.87 -0.62
CA GLN A 19 12.47 3.48 -0.02
C GLN A 19 12.36 5.00 0.21
N ASP A 20 11.58 5.70 -0.62
CA ASP A 20 11.44 7.16 -0.61
C ASP A 20 10.40 7.62 0.42
N ILE A 21 9.41 6.76 0.73
CA ILE A 21 8.27 7.14 1.58
C ILE A 21 8.27 6.45 2.94
N LYS A 22 9.12 5.44 3.16
CA LYS A 22 9.23 4.73 4.45
C LYS A 22 9.76 5.64 5.56
N GLY A 23 9.37 5.35 6.79
CA GLY A 23 9.88 6.04 7.98
C GLY A 23 9.13 7.32 8.37
N ALA A 24 8.05 7.67 7.65
CA ALA A 24 7.17 8.77 8.04
C ALA A 24 6.58 8.53 9.44
N GLU A 25 6.61 9.56 10.29
CA GLU A 25 6.18 9.45 11.68
C GLU A 25 4.70 9.05 11.81
N GLY A 26 4.42 8.02 12.61
CA GLY A 26 3.05 7.53 12.84
C GLY A 26 2.42 6.77 11.65
N LEU A 27 3.15 6.60 10.55
CA LEU A 27 2.70 5.92 9.33
C LEU A 27 3.62 4.74 9.02
N ASP A 28 3.08 3.77 8.28
CA ASP A 28 3.85 2.70 7.66
C ASP A 28 3.69 2.80 6.13
N ALA A 29 4.77 2.57 5.38
CA ALA A 29 4.71 2.41 3.93
C ALA A 29 4.19 1.01 3.60
N HIS A 30 2.97 0.92 3.08
CA HIS A 30 2.34 -0.33 2.67
C HIS A 30 2.63 -0.61 1.20
N HIS A 31 3.36 -1.69 0.90
CA HIS A 31 3.52 -2.18 -0.47
C HIS A 31 2.16 -2.57 -1.06
N ALA A 32 1.83 -2.03 -2.24
CA ALA A 32 0.69 -2.53 -3.02
C ALA A 32 1.17 -3.67 -3.92
N GLY A 33 0.98 -4.88 -3.42
CA GLY A 33 1.66 -6.09 -3.84
C GLY A 33 2.39 -6.70 -2.66
N GLN A 34 1.81 -7.70 -2.00
CA GLN A 34 2.49 -8.43 -0.93
C GLN A 34 3.83 -9.00 -1.41
N LYS A 35 4.93 -8.49 -0.86
CA LYS A 35 6.33 -8.78 -1.22
C LYS A 35 6.62 -10.25 -1.54
N ALA A 36 6.20 -11.17 -0.67
CA ALA A 36 6.51 -12.60 -0.84
C ALA A 36 5.84 -13.24 -2.07
N VAL A 37 4.68 -12.70 -2.48
CA VAL A 37 3.97 -13.13 -3.69
C VAL A 37 4.55 -12.42 -4.91
N MET A 38 4.84 -11.12 -4.80
CA MET A 38 5.46 -10.34 -5.87
C MET A 38 6.78 -10.95 -6.36
N LYS A 39 7.65 -11.40 -5.44
CA LYS A 39 8.91 -12.10 -5.78
C LYS A 39 8.74 -13.36 -6.64
N LYS A 40 7.54 -13.94 -6.69
CA LYS A 40 7.23 -15.14 -7.48
C LYS A 40 6.52 -14.83 -8.79
N LEU A 41 5.85 -13.69 -8.88
CA LEU A 41 4.95 -13.34 -9.99
C LEU A 41 5.51 -12.24 -10.90
N VAL A 42 6.55 -11.55 -10.48
CA VAL A 42 7.14 -10.41 -11.18
C VAL A 42 8.65 -10.61 -11.25
N ASP A 43 9.15 -10.72 -12.48
CA ASP A 43 10.57 -10.86 -12.74
C ASP A 43 11.30 -9.57 -12.36
N GLY A 44 12.45 -9.70 -11.69
CA GLY A 44 13.24 -8.54 -11.25
C GLY A 44 12.57 -7.69 -10.16
N TYR A 45 11.61 -8.23 -9.41
CA TYR A 45 11.00 -7.51 -8.30
C TYR A 45 12.03 -7.06 -7.25
N ASP A 46 12.13 -5.75 -7.07
CA ASP A 46 12.88 -5.10 -6.00
C ASP A 46 11.92 -4.41 -5.02
N GLU A 47 12.02 -4.80 -3.74
CA GLU A 47 11.17 -4.31 -2.67
C GLU A 47 11.44 -2.86 -2.25
N LEU A 48 12.63 -2.32 -2.57
CA LEU A 48 12.99 -0.94 -2.23
C LEU A 48 12.37 0.05 -3.20
N THR A 49 12.31 -0.32 -4.48
CA THR A 49 11.74 0.51 -5.55
C THR A 49 10.26 0.21 -5.82
N ALA A 50 9.71 -0.87 -5.23
CA ALA A 50 8.31 -1.25 -5.36
C ALA A 50 7.34 -0.12 -4.92
N PRO A 51 6.24 0.11 -5.64
CA PRO A 51 5.25 1.11 -5.28
C PRO A 51 4.57 0.81 -3.94
N ALA A 52 4.44 1.84 -3.13
CA ALA A 52 3.84 1.79 -1.81
C ALA A 52 2.96 3.02 -1.55
N ILE A 53 2.16 2.94 -0.49
CA ILE A 53 1.34 4.04 0.01
C ILE A 53 1.52 4.17 1.53
N ASN A 54 1.72 5.38 2.03
CA ASN A 54 1.81 5.63 3.47
C ASN A 54 0.41 5.56 4.10
N VAL A 55 0.25 4.70 5.11
CA VAL A 55 -1.01 4.49 5.83
C VAL A 55 -0.78 4.53 7.35
N PRO A 56 -1.81 4.88 8.15
CA PRO A 56 -1.72 4.75 9.60
C PRO A 56 -1.35 3.33 10.04
N ARG A 57 -0.57 3.21 11.13
CA ARG A 57 -0.20 1.89 11.69
C ARG A 57 -1.44 1.07 12.09
N ILE A 58 -2.50 1.75 12.55
CA ILE A 58 -3.81 1.15 12.83
C ILE A 58 -4.49 0.80 11.50
N GLY A 59 -4.77 -0.48 11.29
CA GLY A 59 -5.22 -1.05 10.02
C GLY A 59 -4.11 -1.76 9.25
N HIS A 60 -2.85 -1.53 9.58
CA HIS A 60 -1.69 -2.15 8.91
C HIS A 60 -0.96 -3.15 9.80
N THR A 61 -0.19 -2.63 10.76
CA THR A 61 0.58 -3.41 11.74
C THR A 61 -0.18 -3.59 13.06
N LYS A 62 -1.10 -2.66 13.37
CA LYS A 62 -2.01 -2.73 14.52
C LYS A 62 -3.44 -2.95 14.05
N ARG A 63 -4.23 -3.73 14.80
CA ARG A 63 -5.64 -4.01 14.45
C ARG A 63 -6.52 -2.79 14.71
N HIS A 64 -7.27 -2.34 13.70
CA HIS A 64 -8.37 -1.40 13.89
C HIS A 64 -9.56 -2.14 14.56
N PRO A 65 -10.24 -1.55 15.57
CA PRO A 65 -11.30 -2.24 16.31
C PRO A 65 -12.47 -2.68 15.42
N VAL A 66 -12.95 -1.82 14.52
CA VAL A 66 -14.06 -2.13 13.61
C VAL A 66 -13.60 -2.77 12.29
N ARG A 67 -12.56 -2.21 11.65
CA ARG A 67 -12.16 -2.59 10.29
C ARG A 67 -11.06 -3.66 10.23
N GLY A 68 -10.50 -4.07 11.37
CA GLY A 68 -9.44 -5.06 11.41
C GLY A 68 -8.11 -4.57 10.82
N ILE A 69 -7.41 -5.45 10.10
CA ILE A 69 -6.19 -5.13 9.35
C ILE A 69 -6.39 -5.40 7.87
N VAL A 70 -5.57 -4.80 7.01
CA VAL A 70 -5.45 -5.20 5.61
C VAL A 70 -5.09 -6.68 5.53
N SER A 71 -5.82 -7.43 4.70
CA SER A 71 -5.61 -8.87 4.55
C SER A 71 -4.19 -9.17 4.06
N ARG A 72 -3.61 -10.23 4.62
CA ARG A 72 -2.30 -10.80 4.22
C ARG A 72 -2.46 -12.17 3.56
N SER A 73 -3.71 -12.62 3.38
CA SER A 73 -4.03 -13.92 2.80
C SER A 73 -3.69 -13.91 1.31
N THR A 74 -3.04 -14.96 0.84
CA THR A 74 -2.71 -15.13 -0.58
C THR A 74 -3.58 -16.19 -1.25
N LYS A 75 -4.57 -16.72 -0.51
CA LYS A 75 -5.48 -17.75 -1.01
C LYS A 75 -6.27 -17.23 -2.22
N GLY A 76 -6.22 -17.97 -3.33
CA GLY A 76 -6.93 -17.61 -4.56
C GLY A 76 -6.25 -16.55 -5.42
N ILE A 77 -5.05 -16.07 -5.04
CA ILE A 77 -4.26 -15.15 -5.85
C ILE A 77 -3.35 -15.97 -6.78
N THR A 78 -3.60 -15.90 -8.08
CA THR A 78 -2.86 -16.64 -9.11
C THR A 78 -2.00 -15.74 -9.99
N ASN A 79 -2.20 -14.42 -9.96
CA ASN A 79 -1.41 -13.46 -10.73
C ASN A 79 -1.24 -12.10 -10.02
N ALA A 80 -0.30 -11.28 -10.51
CA ALA A 80 0.06 -10.00 -9.92
C ALA A 80 -1.09 -8.98 -9.95
N ARG A 81 -1.93 -9.02 -10.99
CA ARG A 81 -3.11 -8.15 -11.10
C ARG A 81 -4.14 -8.45 -10.01
N GLN A 82 -4.41 -9.71 -9.71
CA GLN A 82 -5.33 -10.11 -8.64
C GLN A 82 -4.80 -9.66 -7.28
N LEU A 83 -3.49 -9.78 -7.05
CA LEU A 83 -2.86 -9.30 -5.82
C LEU A 83 -3.04 -7.79 -5.66
N LEU A 84 -2.74 -7.01 -6.70
CA LEU A 84 -2.95 -5.57 -6.70
C LEU A 84 -4.43 -5.21 -6.46
N ALA A 85 -5.35 -5.90 -7.12
CA ALA A 85 -6.79 -5.65 -6.95
C ALA A 85 -7.25 -5.91 -5.51
N ARG A 86 -6.80 -7.02 -4.90
CA ARG A 86 -7.06 -7.33 -3.49
C ARG A 86 -6.53 -6.22 -2.59
N ASP A 87 -5.28 -5.82 -2.76
CA ASP A 87 -4.65 -4.79 -1.91
C ASP A 87 -5.40 -3.45 -2.02
N ILE A 88 -5.82 -3.03 -3.21
CA ILE A 88 -6.62 -1.81 -3.40
C ILE A 88 -7.99 -1.91 -2.72
N MET A 89 -8.67 -3.05 -2.83
CA MET A 89 -9.96 -3.27 -2.15
C MET A 89 -9.81 -3.22 -0.63
N GLU A 90 -8.77 -3.86 -0.09
CA GLU A 90 -8.50 -3.89 1.35
C GLU A 90 -8.08 -2.51 1.88
N LEU A 91 -7.26 -1.77 1.13
CA LEU A 91 -6.91 -0.39 1.45
C LEU A 91 -8.17 0.48 1.55
N ARG A 92 -9.08 0.39 0.57
CA ARG A 92 -10.35 1.13 0.61
C ARG A 92 -11.24 0.72 1.80
N ARG A 93 -11.28 -0.57 2.13
CA ARG A 93 -12.10 -1.11 3.23
C ARG A 93 -11.58 -0.66 4.58
N VAL A 94 -10.26 -0.69 4.78
CA VAL A 94 -9.62 -0.40 6.07
C VAL A 94 -9.44 1.10 6.29
N TYR A 95 -9.20 1.86 5.21
CA TYR A 95 -8.98 3.30 5.22
C TYR A 95 -9.96 3.98 4.26
N PRO A 96 -11.24 4.14 4.66
CA PRO A 96 -12.26 4.71 3.78
C PRO A 96 -12.01 6.18 3.42
N ASP A 97 -11.14 6.86 4.15
CA ASP A 97 -10.68 8.22 3.93
C ASP A 97 -9.52 8.34 2.93
N ILE A 98 -9.03 7.24 2.34
CA ILE A 98 -8.09 7.32 1.21
C ILE A 98 -8.78 8.01 0.02
N PRO A 99 -8.25 9.13 -0.49
CA PRO A 99 -8.75 9.73 -1.72
C PRO A 99 -8.66 8.75 -2.89
N ASN A 100 -9.72 8.64 -3.69
CA ASN A 100 -9.73 7.73 -4.84
C ASN A 100 -8.58 8.01 -5.83
N SER A 101 -8.17 9.27 -5.95
CA SER A 101 -7.01 9.68 -6.75
C SER A 101 -5.71 9.01 -6.31
N LYS A 102 -5.49 8.80 -5.01
CA LYS A 102 -4.30 8.10 -4.48
C LYS A 102 -4.31 6.61 -4.78
N LEU A 103 -5.47 5.96 -4.74
CA LEU A 103 -5.59 4.56 -5.18
C LEU A 103 -5.32 4.43 -6.69
N GLN A 104 -5.82 5.37 -7.50
CA GLN A 104 -5.55 5.40 -8.94
C GLN A 104 -4.07 5.66 -9.25
N GLU A 105 -3.43 6.56 -8.52
CA GLU A 105 -1.99 6.83 -8.60
C GLU A 105 -1.18 5.56 -8.30
N LEU A 106 -1.50 4.86 -7.21
CA LEU A 106 -0.86 3.61 -6.81
C LEU A 106 -1.04 2.50 -7.85
N ILE A 107 -2.24 2.35 -8.43
CA ILE A 107 -2.50 1.41 -9.53
C ILE A 107 -1.67 1.77 -10.76
N LYS A 108 -1.62 3.06 -11.13
CA LYS A 108 -0.90 3.53 -12.31
C LYS A 108 0.59 3.28 -12.17
N MET A 109 1.16 3.56 -11.00
CA MET A 109 2.58 3.33 -10.71
C MET A 109 2.94 1.84 -10.79
N ASN A 110 2.13 0.99 -10.16
CA ASN A 110 2.25 -0.47 -10.23
C ASN A 110 2.19 -1.00 -11.67
N LYS A 111 1.18 -0.63 -12.44
CA LYS A 111 1.05 -1.05 -13.85
C LYS A 111 2.16 -0.48 -14.73
N LYS A 112 2.69 0.71 -14.43
CA LYS A 112 3.83 1.28 -15.17
C LYS A 112 5.08 0.43 -14.93
N LEU A 113 5.37 0.09 -13.68
CA LEU A 113 6.59 -0.62 -13.30
C LEU A 113 6.53 -2.12 -13.62
N TYR A 114 5.37 -2.76 -13.45
CA TYR A 114 5.20 -4.21 -13.60
C TYR A 114 4.16 -4.54 -14.69
N PRO A 115 4.60 -4.89 -15.91
CA PRO A 115 3.70 -5.27 -17.00
C PRO A 115 2.77 -6.44 -16.67
N GLU A 116 3.17 -7.35 -15.77
CA GLU A 116 2.39 -8.49 -15.29
C GLU A 116 1.09 -8.07 -14.58
N MET A 117 1.03 -6.84 -14.07
CA MET A 117 -0.18 -6.28 -13.45
C MET A 117 -1.19 -5.71 -14.45
N ARG A 118 -0.87 -5.70 -15.75
CA ARG A 118 -1.76 -5.24 -16.82
C ARG A 118 -2.63 -6.35 -17.40
N LYS A 119 -2.22 -7.60 -17.21
CA LYS A 119 -2.90 -8.81 -17.67
C LYS A 119 -3.94 -9.19 -16.65
#